data_AF-A0A0P8YZS2-F1
#
_entry.id   AF-A0A0P8YZS2-F1
#
_cell.length_a   1.000
_cell.length_b   1.000
_cell.length_c   1.000
_cell.angle_alpha   90.00
_cell.angle_beta   90.00
_cell.angle_gamma   90.00
#
_symmetry.space_group_name_H-M   'P 1'
#
loop_
_entity.id
_entity.type
_entity.pdbx_description
1 polymer ?
#
loop_
_entity_poly.entity_id
_entity_poly.type
_entity_poly.pdbx_seq_one_letter_code
_entity_poly.pdbx_strand_id
1 'polypeptide(L)'
;MKYMSKVPFRMIFDNLAAAVAHIGSGKDRTLTEGFKQFVEHYGIEPVFCNTSAGWEKGNVECKVGYERRNMFVPVPTILDFYQFNKKLFECCEKDIERKHYQKKLLIAELFEADRQAMLPLQWSSFFVTP
;
A
#
# COMPACT_ATOMS: atom_id res chain seq x y z
N MET A 1 0.32 -8.40 -0.90
CA MET A 1 1.27 -9.44 -0.48
C MET A 1 1.36 -10.58 -1.49
N LYS A 2 0.26 -11.26 -1.85
CA LYS A 2 0.28 -12.41 -2.79
C LYS A 2 0.97 -12.12 -4.13
N TYR A 3 0.73 -10.95 -4.74
CA TYR A 3 1.39 -10.58 -6.00
C TYR A 3 2.91 -10.44 -5.88
N MET A 4 3.40 -9.91 -4.75
CA MET A 4 4.83 -9.70 -4.51
C MET A 4 5.51 -10.92 -3.87
N SER A 5 4.72 -11.89 -3.40
CA SER A 5 5.15 -13.05 -2.58
C SER A 5 6.03 -12.67 -1.36
N LYS A 6 5.85 -11.45 -0.87
CA LYS A 6 6.70 -10.79 0.14
C LYS A 6 5.86 -9.84 1.00
N VAL A 7 6.41 -9.47 2.16
CA VAL A 7 5.79 -8.57 3.13
C VAL A 7 6.72 -7.40 3.45
N PRO A 8 6.30 -6.13 3.25
CA PRO A 8 7.09 -4.99 3.68
C PRO A 8 7.32 -5.02 5.20
N PHE A 9 8.56 -4.83 5.63
CA PHE A 9 8.89 -4.76 7.06
C PHE A 9 8.19 -3.59 7.75
N ARG A 10 8.06 -2.46 7.06
CA ARG A 10 7.43 -1.23 7.59
C ARG A 10 6.36 -0.73 6.63
N MET A 11 5.20 -0.37 7.17
CA MET A 11 4.09 0.17 6.38
C MET A 11 3.50 1.41 7.05
N ILE A 12 3.21 2.42 6.24
CA ILE A 12 2.56 3.64 6.70
C ILE A 12 1.06 3.49 6.55
N PHE A 13 0.32 3.76 7.62
CA PHE A 13 -1.13 3.67 7.69
C PHE A 13 -1.76 5.01 8.04
N ASP A 14 -2.99 5.20 7.58
CA ASP A 14 -3.84 6.27 8.09
C ASP A 14 -4.38 5.92 9.48
N ASN A 15 -4.97 6.90 10.18
CA ASN A 15 -5.66 6.68 11.45
C ASN A 15 -7.11 6.18 11.22
N LEU A 16 -7.29 5.18 10.36
CA LEU A 16 -8.59 4.61 10.08
C LEU A 16 -9.12 3.81 11.29
N ALA A 17 -10.43 3.87 11.54
CA ALA A 17 -11.06 3.22 12.70
C ALA A 17 -10.84 1.70 12.76
N ALA A 18 -10.65 1.05 11.61
CA ALA A 18 -10.35 -0.38 11.57
C ALA A 18 -8.95 -0.71 12.11
N ALA A 19 -8.00 0.23 12.07
CA ALA A 19 -6.64 0.07 12.59
C ALA A 19 -6.47 0.68 13.98
N VAL A 20 -7.10 1.83 14.23
CA VAL A 20 -6.94 2.62 15.45
C VAL A 20 -8.26 2.65 16.22
N ALA A 21 -8.28 2.01 17.39
CA ALA A 21 -9.41 2.04 18.32
C ALA A 21 -9.50 3.38 19.09
N HIS A 22 -8.35 3.96 19.44
CA HIS A 22 -8.30 5.24 20.15
C HIS A 22 -7.07 6.06 19.75
N ILE A 23 -7.26 7.36 19.58
CA ILE A 23 -6.21 8.34 19.30
C ILE A 23 -5.85 9.03 20.61
N GLY A 24 -4.68 8.72 21.17
CA GLY A 24 -4.16 9.36 22.39
C GLY A 24 -3.47 10.71 22.13
N SER A 25 -2.85 11.29 23.16
CA SER A 25 -2.07 12.52 23.03
C SER A 25 -0.75 12.29 22.26
N GLY A 26 -0.43 13.18 21.31
CA GLY A 26 0.77 13.04 20.49
C GLY A 26 0.72 11.83 19.54
N LYS A 27 1.71 10.94 19.65
CA LYS A 27 1.86 9.74 18.81
C LYS A 27 1.18 8.49 19.37
N ASP A 28 0.57 8.57 20.54
CA ASP A 28 -0.06 7.41 21.16
C ASP A 28 -1.31 6.98 20.38
N ARG A 29 -1.34 5.71 20.01
CA ARG A 29 -2.45 5.08 19.29
C ARG A 29 -2.73 3.73 19.93
N THR A 30 -3.99 3.50 20.29
CA THR A 30 -4.46 2.17 20.69
C THR A 30 -4.95 1.47 19.43
N LEU A 31 -4.29 0.38 19.05
CA LEU A 31 -4.67 -0.42 17.89
C LEU A 31 -5.89 -1.30 18.21
N THR A 32 -6.73 -1.53 17.20
CA THR A 32 -7.79 -2.55 17.31
C THR A 32 -7.14 -3.93 17.42
N GLU A 33 -7.82 -4.87 18.08
CA GLU A 33 -7.26 -6.21 18.28
C GLU A 33 -7.03 -6.94 16.96
N GLY A 34 -7.97 -6.83 16.02
CA GLY A 34 -7.80 -7.40 14.68
C GLY A 34 -6.61 -6.80 13.91
N PHE A 35 -6.31 -5.51 14.10
CA PHE A 35 -5.15 -4.89 13.48
C PHE A 35 -3.83 -5.31 14.14
N LYS A 36 -3.80 -5.50 15.46
CA LYS A 36 -2.64 -6.09 16.15
C LYS A 36 -2.33 -7.49 15.63
N GLN A 37 -3.35 -8.36 15.60
CA GLN A 37 -3.20 -9.72 15.05
C GLN A 37 -2.66 -9.67 13.61
N PHE A 38 -3.14 -8.72 12.80
CA PHE A 38 -2.67 -8.55 11.42
C PHE A 38 -1.17 -8.17 11.36
N VAL A 39 -0.73 -7.16 12.12
CA VAL A 39 0.68 -6.75 12.07
C VAL A 39 1.61 -7.80 12.67
N GLU A 40 1.17 -8.52 13.71
CA GLU A 40 1.93 -9.63 14.31
C GLU A 40 2.05 -10.82 13.37
N HIS A 41 0.94 -11.23 12.74
CA HIS A 41 0.93 -12.33 11.77
C HIS A 41 1.88 -12.07 10.60
N TYR A 42 1.96 -10.83 10.13
CA TYR A 42 2.83 -10.51 9.00
C TYR A 42 4.21 -9.96 9.40
N GLY A 43 4.46 -9.72 10.70
CA GLY A 43 5.69 -9.12 11.20
C GLY A 43 5.91 -7.68 10.71
N ILE A 44 4.82 -6.93 10.51
CA ILE A 44 4.85 -5.56 9.99
C ILE A 44 5.06 -4.59 11.16
N GLU A 45 5.94 -3.62 10.99
CA GLU A 45 6.03 -2.43 11.83
C GLU A 45 5.06 -1.35 11.30
N PRO A 46 3.92 -1.10 11.97
CA PRO A 46 2.98 -0.07 11.54
C PRO A 46 3.47 1.33 11.95
N VAL A 47 3.45 2.27 11.01
CA VAL A 47 3.70 3.69 11.25
C VAL A 47 2.43 4.46 10.92
N PHE A 48 1.90 5.23 11.87
CA PHE A 48 0.71 6.04 11.64
C PHE A 48 1.09 7.47 11.27
N CYS A 49 0.40 8.04 10.29
CA CYS A 49 0.54 9.46 9.96
C CYS A 49 0.16 10.33 11.16
N ASN A 50 0.91 11.42 11.38
CA ASN A 50 0.56 12.39 12.40
C ASN A 50 -0.73 13.13 12.03
N THR A 51 -1.57 13.41 13.03
CA THR A 51 -2.77 14.24 12.83
C THR A 51 -2.32 15.63 12.37
N SER A 52 -2.84 16.10 11.23
CA SER A 52 -2.46 17.37 10.57
C SER A 52 -1.12 17.39 9.81
N ALA A 53 -0.47 16.23 9.58
CA ALA A 53 0.75 16.13 8.77
C ALA A 53 0.47 15.61 7.35
N GLY A 54 -0.32 16.36 6.57
CA GLY A 54 -0.67 15.98 5.19
C GLY A 54 0.54 15.76 4.26
N TRP A 55 1.67 16.40 4.55
CA TRP A 55 2.92 16.23 3.81
C TRP A 55 3.46 14.79 3.86
N GLU A 56 3.19 14.02 4.93
CA GLU A 56 3.58 12.61 5.04
C GLU A 56 2.84 11.74 4.01
N LYS A 57 1.66 12.18 3.56
CA LYS A 57 0.82 11.51 2.56
C LYS A 57 0.99 12.05 1.15
N GLY A 58 1.73 13.15 0.97
CA GLY A 58 1.83 13.86 -0.32
C GLY A 58 2.26 12.96 -1.47
N ASN A 59 3.21 12.04 -1.24
CA ASN A 59 3.64 11.09 -2.27
C ASN A 59 2.54 10.09 -2.68
N VAL A 60 1.77 9.60 -1.71
CA VAL A 60 0.65 8.67 -1.95
C VAL A 60 -0.46 9.39 -2.72
N GLU A 61 -0.85 10.58 -2.28
CA GLU A 61 -1.88 11.39 -2.94
C GLU A 61 -1.48 11.78 -4.38
N CYS A 62 -0.22 12.16 -4.59
CA CYS A 62 0.29 12.45 -5.93
C CYS A 62 0.24 11.23 -6.86
N LYS A 63 0.61 10.04 -6.35
CA LYS A 63 0.57 8.79 -7.14
C LYS A 63 -0.87 8.37 -7.46
N VAL A 64 -1.79 8.45 -6.51
CA VAL A 64 -3.22 8.20 -6.75
C VAL A 64 -3.77 9.17 -7.79
N GLY A 65 -3.45 10.47 -7.68
CA GLY A 65 -3.85 11.47 -8.67
C GLY A 65 -3.26 11.22 -10.06
N TYR A 66 -2.03 10.71 -10.14
CA TYR A 66 -1.41 10.29 -11.40
C TYR A 66 -2.15 9.10 -12.02
N GLU A 67 -2.44 8.05 -11.26
CA GLU A 67 -3.15 6.87 -11.76
C GLU A 67 -4.55 7.22 -12.28
N ARG A 68 -5.29 8.05 -11.54
CA ARG A 68 -6.61 8.53 -11.99
C ARG A 68 -6.55 9.25 -13.33
N ARG A 69 -5.55 10.11 -13.55
CA ARG A 69 -5.41 10.89 -14.78
C ARG A 69 -4.90 10.08 -15.97
N ASN A 70 -4.14 9.01 -15.74
CA ASN A 70 -3.51 8.23 -16.82
C ASN A 70 -4.23 6.91 -17.12
N MET A 71 -4.92 6.32 -16.13
CA MET A 71 -5.56 5.00 -16.27
C MET A 71 -7.09 5.07 -16.29
N PHE A 72 -7.69 6.18 -15.84
CA PHE A 72 -9.14 6.36 -15.74
C PHE A 72 -9.65 7.56 -16.58
N VAL A 73 -8.87 8.01 -17.56
CA VAL A 73 -9.28 9.06 -18.50
C VAL A 73 -9.12 8.56 -19.95
N PRO A 74 -10.18 8.60 -20.78
CA PRO A 74 -11.56 8.98 -20.42
C PRO A 74 -12.15 8.04 -19.36
N VAL A 75 -13.18 8.51 -18.64
CA VAL A 75 -13.83 7.71 -17.58
C VAL A 75 -14.30 6.39 -18.18
N PRO A 76 -13.80 5.23 -17.70
CA PRO A 76 -14.10 3.96 -18.33
C PRO A 76 -15.54 3.52 -18.04
N THR A 77 -16.24 3.04 -19.05
CA THR A 77 -17.46 2.27 -18.85
C THR A 77 -17.09 0.84 -18.48
N ILE A 78 -17.40 0.43 -17.25
CA ILE A 78 -17.08 -0.90 -16.74
C ILE A 78 -18.31 -1.79 -16.91
N LEU A 79 -18.22 -2.76 -17.82
CA LEU A 79 -19.24 -3.79 -18.03
C LEU A 79 -18.91 -5.09 -17.30
N ASP A 80 -17.62 -5.33 -17.05
CA ASP A 80 -17.11 -6.50 -16.33
C ASP A 80 -15.88 -6.08 -15.50
N PHE A 81 -15.98 -6.21 -14.18
CA PHE A 81 -14.91 -5.87 -13.25
C PHE A 81 -13.68 -6.76 -13.42
N TYR A 82 -13.85 -8.05 -13.77
CA TYR A 82 -12.72 -8.95 -13.94
C TYR A 82 -11.87 -8.52 -15.15
N GLN A 83 -12.51 -8.30 -16.29
CA GLN A 83 -11.82 -7.85 -17.50
C GLN A 83 -11.23 -6.45 -17.34
N PHE A 84 -11.94 -5.57 -16.65
CA PHE A 84 -11.43 -4.23 -16.33
C PHE A 84 -10.17 -4.31 -15.45
N ASN A 85 -10.22 -5.06 -14.35
CA ASN A 85 -9.10 -5.20 -13.43
C ASN A 85 -7.88 -5.84 -14.10
N LYS A 86 -8.09 -6.84 -14.98
CA LYS A 86 -7.01 -7.45 -15.75
C LYS A 86 -6.31 -6.42 -16.65
N LYS A 87 -7.07 -5.63 -17.40
CA LYS A 87 -6.52 -4.58 -18.27
C LYS A 87 -5.81 -3.49 -17.47
N LEU A 88 -6.43 -3.02 -16.38
CA LEU A 88 -5.83 -2.02 -15.50
C LEU A 88 -4.50 -2.52 -14.92
N PHE A 89 -4.46 -3.79 -14.52
CA PHE A 89 -3.26 -4.43 -14.00
C PHE A 89 -2.13 -4.47 -15.05
N GLU A 90 -2.42 -4.88 -16.29
CA GLU A 90 -1.45 -4.85 -17.39
C GLU A 90 -0.92 -3.43 -17.67
N CYS A 91 -1.77 -2.39 -17.56
CA CYS A 91 -1.33 -1.00 -17.68
C CYS A 91 -0.39 -0.59 -16.54
N CYS A 92 -0.67 -1.02 -15.31
CA CYS A 92 0.19 -0.76 -14.15
C CYS A 92 1.54 -1.48 -14.27
N GLU A 93 1.56 -2.72 -14.75
CA GLU A 93 2.81 -3.45 -15.03
C GLU A 93 3.66 -2.75 -16.09
N LYS A 94 3.03 -2.13 -17.10
CA LYS A 94 3.77 -1.32 -18.08
C LYS A 94 4.24 0.02 -17.51
N ASP A 95 3.48 0.67 -16.62
CA ASP A 95 3.88 1.96 -16.01
C ASP A 95 5.15 1.84 -15.14
N ILE A 96 5.42 0.66 -14.57
CA ILE A 96 6.58 0.44 -13.72
C ILE A 96 7.92 0.50 -14.50
N GLU A 97 7.86 0.35 -15.83
CA GLU A 97 9.02 0.45 -16.73
C GLU A 97 9.42 1.90 -17.04
N ARG A 98 8.78 2.90 -16.45
CA ARG A 98 9.24 4.30 -16.59
C ARG A 98 10.36 4.63 -15.60
N LYS A 99 11.13 5.67 -15.94
CA LYS A 99 12.12 6.23 -15.02
C LYS A 99 11.45 6.97 -13.87
N HIS A 100 11.95 6.74 -12.66
CA HIS A 100 11.61 7.50 -11.47
C HIS A 100 12.03 8.96 -11.64
N TYR A 101 11.11 9.90 -11.35
CA TYR A 101 11.27 11.33 -11.62
C TYR A 101 12.56 11.94 -11.03
N GLN A 102 12.93 11.54 -9.79
CA GLN A 102 14.15 11.99 -9.12
C GLN A 102 15.35 11.05 -9.29
N LYS A 103 15.20 9.75 -9.00
CA LYS A 103 16.30 8.75 -9.04
C LYS A 103 16.80 8.41 -10.43
N LYS A 104 16.02 8.69 -11.49
CA LYS A 104 16.32 8.41 -12.91
C LYS A 104 16.56 6.93 -13.29
N LEU A 105 16.45 6.02 -12.33
CA LEU A 105 16.36 4.56 -12.52
C LEU A 105 14.93 4.14 -12.88
N LEU A 106 14.74 2.94 -13.42
CA LEU A 106 13.41 2.40 -13.63
C LEU A 106 12.70 2.18 -12.30
N ILE A 107 11.39 2.41 -12.25
CA ILE A 107 10.62 2.10 -11.03
C ILE A 107 10.67 0.60 -10.76
N ALA A 108 10.71 -0.24 -11.79
CA ALA A 108 10.89 -1.69 -11.68
C ALA A 108 12.16 -2.06 -10.90
N GLU A 109 13.28 -1.40 -11.19
CA GLU A 109 14.57 -1.64 -10.53
C GLU A 109 14.52 -1.23 -9.05
N LEU A 110 13.93 -0.06 -8.76
CA LEU A 110 13.75 0.42 -7.39
C LEU A 110 12.83 -0.52 -6.60
N PHE A 111 11.75 -0.96 -7.22
CA PHE A 111 10.79 -1.88 -6.62
C PHE A 111 11.42 -3.25 -6.32
N GLU A 112 12.25 -3.78 -7.22
CA GLU A 112 12.93 -5.06 -6.97
C GLU A 112 13.93 -4.95 -5.82
N ALA A 113 14.65 -3.83 -5.70
CA ALA A 113 15.51 -3.56 -4.55
C ALA A 113 14.71 -3.52 -3.24
N ASP A 114 13.56 -2.85 -3.22
CA ASP A 114 12.65 -2.85 -2.06
C ASP A 114 12.16 -4.27 -1.76
N ARG A 115 11.74 -5.03 -2.79
CA ARG A 115 11.24 -6.41 -2.67
C ARG A 115 12.27 -7.36 -2.07
N GLN A 116 13.56 -7.18 -2.39
CA GLN A 116 14.66 -7.97 -1.81
C GLN A 116 14.84 -7.70 -0.31
N ALA A 117 14.57 -6.47 0.14
CA ALA A 117 14.60 -6.11 1.56
C ALA A 117 13.33 -6.52 2.34
N MET A 118 12.28 -7.01 1.66
CA MET A 118 11.04 -7.44 2.29
C MET A 118 11.16 -8.80 2.99
N LEU A 119 10.34 -8.98 4.03
CA LEU A 119 10.17 -10.23 4.74
C LEU A 119 9.55 -11.31 3.83
N PRO A 120 9.86 -12.59 4.07
CA PRO A 120 9.15 -13.69 3.40
C PRO A 120 7.66 -13.67 3.76
N LEU A 121 6.81 -14.03 2.80
CA LEU A 121 5.39 -14.20 3.07
C LEU A 121 5.17 -15.42 3.96
N GLN A 122 4.41 -15.27 5.04
CA GLN A 122 3.97 -16.40 5.85
C GLN A 122 3.00 -17.28 5.05
N TRP A 123 3.20 -18.60 5.11
CA TRP A 123 2.39 -19.57 4.36
C TRP A 123 1.01 -19.82 4.98
N SER A 124 0.83 -19.49 6.26
CA SER A 124 -0.45 -19.58 6.95
C SER A 124 -1.39 -18.46 6.52
N SER A 125 -2.63 -18.82 6.18
CA SER A 125 -3.70 -17.86 5.97
C SER A 125 -3.97 -17.08 7.26
N PHE A 126 -4.10 -15.76 7.15
CA PHE A 126 -4.52 -14.90 8.24
C PHE A 126 -6.04 -14.85 8.33
N PHE A 127 -6.59 -15.05 9.52
CA PHE A 127 -7.98 -14.81 9.87
C PHE A 127 -8.01 -14.03 11.18
N VAL A 128 -8.86 -13.01 11.26
CA VAL A 128 -9.07 -12.28 12.53
C VAL A 128 -9.86 -13.20 13.45
N THR A 129 -9.27 -13.58 14.58
CA THR A 129 -10.01 -14.31 15.62
C THR A 129 -10.82 -13.31 16.44
N PRO A 130 -12.11 -13.60 16.71
CA PRO A 130 -13.00 -12.73 17.47
C PRO A 130 -12.58 -12.53 18.93
#